data_AF-A0A9D6T361-F1
#
_entry.id   AF-A0A9D6T361-F1
#
_cell.length_a   1.000
_cell.length_b   1.000
_cell.length_c   1.000
_cell.angle_alpha   90.00
_cell.angle_beta   90.00
_cell.angle_gamma   90.00
#
_symmetry.space_group_name_H-M   'P 1'
#
loop_
_entity.id
_entity.type
_entity.pdbx_description
1 polymer ?
#
loop_
_entity_poly.entity_id
_entity_poly.type
_entity_poly.pdbx_seq_one_letter_code
_entity_poly.pdbx_strand_id
1 'polypeptide(L)'
;MRTNVFDATRQNHALEHATVSILVNRLGMAVRLAGRATPGGFYLYGDIPEETVSAAAEEALGRLSQGESDLAVSTLCGTIIAVAAVL
;
A
#
# COMPACT_ATOMS: atom_id res chain seq x y z
N MET A 1 9.40 4.68 -22.29
CA MET A 1 9.39 5.94 -21.52
C MET A 1 10.32 5.73 -20.33
N ARG A 2 11.41 6.50 -20.18
CA ARG A 2 12.32 6.34 -19.03
C ARG A 2 11.61 6.89 -17.80
N THR A 3 11.00 6.04 -16.99
CA THR A 3 10.42 6.41 -15.71
C THR A 3 11.56 6.91 -14.83
N ASN A 4 11.56 8.20 -14.47
CA ASN A 4 12.60 8.70 -13.57
C ASN A 4 12.36 8.13 -12.16
N VAL A 5 13.36 8.17 -11.28
CA VAL A 5 13.29 7.58 -9.93
C VAL A 5 12.12 8.11 -9.07
N PHE A 6 11.72 9.35 -9.26
CA PHE A 6 10.55 9.97 -8.61
C PHE A 6 9.24 9.41 -9.17
N ASP A 7 9.11 9.28 -10.49
CA ASP A 7 7.91 8.72 -11.13
C ASP A 7 7.70 7.26 -10.72
N ALA A 8 8.79 6.47 -10.65
CA ALA A 8 8.76 5.09 -10.19
C ALA A 8 8.34 5.01 -8.72
N THR A 9 8.91 5.88 -7.86
CA THR A 9 8.54 5.95 -6.44
C THR A 9 7.05 6.32 -6.28
N ARG A 10 6.54 7.27 -7.07
CA ARG A 10 5.12 7.68 -7.02
C ARG A 10 4.19 6.53 -7.44
N GLN A 11 4.53 5.80 -8.50
CA GLN A 11 3.75 4.64 -8.95
C GLN A 11 3.75 3.53 -7.89
N ASN A 12 4.91 3.24 -7.32
CA ASN A 12 5.04 2.22 -6.27
C ASN A 12 4.32 2.64 -4.97
N HIS A 13 4.29 3.93 -4.66
CA HIS A 13 3.53 4.45 -3.52
C HIS A 13 2.01 4.36 -3.75
N ALA A 14 1.53 4.63 -4.96
CA ALA A 14 0.13 4.39 -5.30
C ALA A 14 -0.24 2.89 -5.15
N LEU A 15 0.63 1.99 -5.60
CA LEU A 15 0.44 0.55 -5.46
C LEU A 15 0.49 0.09 -4.00
N GLU A 16 1.41 0.63 -3.19
CA GLU A 16 1.47 0.41 -1.75
C GLU A 16 0.13 0.75 -1.09
N HIS A 17 -0.38 1.95 -1.34
CA HIS A 17 -1.64 2.42 -0.76
C HIS A 17 -2.85 1.59 -1.19
N ALA A 18 -2.93 1.23 -2.47
CA ALA A 18 -3.98 0.35 -2.97
C ALA A 18 -3.94 -1.03 -2.31
N THR A 19 -2.74 -1.58 -2.12
CA THR A 19 -2.54 -2.86 -1.41
C THR A 19 -3.01 -2.76 0.03
N VAL A 20 -2.63 -1.69 0.74
CA VAL A 20 -3.07 -1.43 2.12
C VAL A 20 -4.58 -1.28 2.21
N SER A 21 -5.21 -0.53 1.31
CA SER A 21 -6.66 -0.35 1.27
C SER A 21 -7.40 -1.68 1.13
N ILE A 22 -6.92 -2.59 0.27
CA ILE A 22 -7.48 -3.94 0.11
C ILE A 22 -7.27 -4.78 1.38
N LEU A 23 -6.06 -4.75 1.97
CA LEU A 23 -5.77 -5.50 3.20
C LEU A 23 -6.64 -5.05 4.38
N VAL A 24 -6.81 -3.73 4.57
CA VAL A 24 -7.68 -3.18 5.61
C VAL A 24 -9.14 -3.53 5.36
N ASN A 25 -9.60 -3.55 4.11
CA ASN A 25 -10.95 -3.97 3.78
C ASN A 25 -11.19 -5.45 4.12
N ARG A 26 -10.20 -6.32 3.88
CA ARG A 26 -10.30 -7.77 4.14
C ARG A 26 -10.11 -8.13 5.62
N LEU A 27 -9.14 -7.51 6.30
CA LEU A 27 -8.70 -7.88 7.66
C LEU A 27 -9.29 -6.98 8.75
N GLY A 28 -9.92 -5.87 8.36
CA GLY A 28 -10.47 -4.86 9.26
C GLY A 28 -9.44 -3.84 9.75
N MET A 29 -9.92 -2.75 10.36
CA MET A 29 -9.08 -1.63 10.82
C MET A 29 -8.14 -1.95 11.98
N ALA A 30 -8.29 -3.12 12.61
CA ALA A 30 -7.42 -3.57 13.70
C ALA A 30 -6.06 -4.10 13.19
N VAL A 31 -5.93 -4.36 11.89
CA VAL A 31 -4.67 -4.80 11.29
C VAL A 31 -3.60 -3.73 11.50
N ARG A 32 -2.47 -4.12 12.10
CA ARG A 32 -1.32 -3.23 12.30
C ARG A 32 -0.32 -3.49 11.19
N LEU A 33 -0.21 -2.53 10.28
CA LEU A 33 0.75 -2.58 9.19
C LEU A 33 1.37 -1.20 8.95
N ALA A 34 2.62 -1.19 8.49
CA ALA A 34 3.30 0.00 8.00
C ALA A 34 3.82 -0.27 6.59
N GLY A 35 3.84 0.74 5.73
CA GLY A 35 4.32 0.62 4.36
C GLY A 35 5.46 1.58 4.04
N ARG A 36 6.28 1.22 3.04
CA ARG A 36 7.35 2.08 2.51
C ARG A 36 7.61 1.83 1.03
N ALA A 37 7.26 2.80 0.19
CA ALA A 37 7.61 2.81 -1.23
C ALA A 37 9.07 3.19 -1.50
N THR A 38 9.59 2.65 -2.59
CA THR A 38 10.91 2.91 -3.16
C THR A 38 10.80 2.96 -4.69
N PRO A 39 11.85 3.35 -5.43
CA PRO A 39 11.83 3.24 -6.89
C PRO A 39 11.69 1.79 -7.42
N GLY A 40 12.05 0.78 -6.62
CA GLY A 40 12.04 -0.63 -7.02
C GLY A 40 10.79 -1.43 -6.62
N GLY A 41 9.83 -0.79 -5.95
CA GLY A 41 8.64 -1.43 -5.39
C GLY A 41 8.28 -0.83 -4.04
N PHE A 42 7.67 -1.60 -3.16
CA PHE A 42 7.34 -1.17 -1.80
C PHE A 42 7.54 -2.32 -0.81
N TYR A 43 7.64 -1.96 0.47
CA TYR A 43 7.70 -2.90 1.59
C TYR A 43 6.46 -2.73 2.44
N LEU A 44 5.96 -3.84 3.00
CA LEU A 44 4.97 -3.84 4.07
C LEU A 44 5.56 -4.53 5.31
N TYR A 45 5.27 -3.98 6.47
CA TYR A 45 5.66 -4.49 7.77
C TYR A 45 4.39 -4.76 8.57
N GLY A 46 4.14 -6.01 8.95
CA GLY A 46 2.97 -6.41 9.71
C GLY A 46 2.93 -7.92 9.89
N ASP A 47 2.07 -8.38 10.79
CA ASP A 47 1.81 -9.81 10.99
C ASP A 47 0.67 -10.26 10.05
N ILE A 48 1.02 -10.44 8.77
CA ILE A 48 0.09 -10.83 7.70
C ILE A 48 0.74 -11.94 6.88
N PRO A 49 0.02 -13.03 6.55
CA PRO A 49 0.54 -14.08 5.67
C PRO A 49 0.97 -13.53 4.31
N GLU A 50 2.11 -14.00 3.81
CA GLU A 50 2.71 -13.54 2.55
C GLU A 50 1.74 -13.69 1.38
N GLU A 51 1.00 -14.81 1.32
CA GLU A 51 0.04 -15.07 0.25
C GLU A 51 -1.11 -14.05 0.25
N THR A 52 -1.48 -13.56 1.43
CA THR A 52 -2.54 -12.54 1.57
C THR A 52 -2.04 -11.19 1.06
N VAL A 53 -0.77 -10.86 1.33
CA VAL A 53 -0.12 -9.65 0.83
C VAL A 53 0.03 -9.71 -0.69
N SER A 54 0.55 -10.81 -1.23
CA SER A 54 0.72 -11.01 -2.68
C SER A 54 -0.61 -10.92 -3.42
N ALA A 55 -1.65 -11.60 -2.95
CA ALA A 55 -2.98 -11.53 -3.57
C ALA A 55 -3.58 -10.11 -3.52
N ALA A 56 -3.34 -9.36 -2.43
CA ALA A 56 -3.81 -7.97 -2.33
C ALA A 56 -3.03 -7.03 -3.27
N ALA A 57 -1.71 -7.24 -3.43
CA ALA A 57 -0.87 -6.45 -4.31
C ALA A 57 -1.19 -6.69 -5.79
N GLU A 58 -1.46 -7.94 -6.18
CA GLU A 58 -1.91 -8.30 -7.53
C GLU A 58 -3.27 -7.67 -7.86
N GLU A 59 -4.24 -7.75 -6.92
CA GLU A 59 -5.53 -7.08 -7.09
C GLU A 59 -5.36 -5.57 -7.21
N ALA A 60 -4.57 -4.96 -6.32
CA ALA A 60 -4.29 -3.53 -6.33
C ALA A 60 -3.73 -3.07 -7.69
N LEU A 61 -2.73 -3.78 -8.20
CA LEU A 61 -2.12 -3.49 -9.50
C LEU A 61 -3.12 -3.61 -10.64
N GLY A 62 -3.93 -4.68 -10.63
CA GLY A 62 -4.98 -4.90 -11.64
C GLY A 62 -5.99 -3.75 -11.66
N ARG A 63 -6.52 -3.36 -10.50
CA ARG A 63 -7.53 -2.30 -10.37
C ARG A 63 -6.99 -0.91 -10.70
N LEU A 64 -5.77 -0.59 -10.24
CA LEU A 64 -5.09 0.65 -10.63
C LEU A 64 -4.87 0.73 -12.15
N SER A 65 -4.49 -0.39 -12.78
CA SER A 65 -4.30 -0.46 -14.23
C SER A 65 -5.62 -0.30 -15.01
N GLN A 66 -6.75 -0.60 -14.39
CA GLN A 66 -8.10 -0.39 -14.93
C GLN A 66 -8.64 1.04 -14.67
N GLY A 67 -7.87 1.89 -13.98
CA GLY A 67 -8.23 3.29 -13.74
C GLY A 67 -8.91 3.56 -12.40
N GLU A 68 -8.97 2.59 -11.49
CA GLU A 68 -9.51 2.78 -10.13
C GLU A 68 -8.53 3.54 -9.22
N SER A 69 -8.22 4.80 -9.57
CA SER A 69 -7.21 5.61 -8.88
C SER A 69 -7.54 5.92 -7.42
N ASP A 70 -8.81 5.83 -7.01
CA ASP A 70 -9.24 6.08 -5.64
C ASP A 70 -8.63 5.08 -4.65
N LEU A 71 -8.26 3.88 -5.11
CA LEU A 71 -7.57 2.88 -4.30
C LEU A 71 -6.17 3.34 -3.88
N ALA A 72 -5.51 4.16 -4.69
CA ALA A 72 -4.21 4.74 -4.37
C ALA A 72 -4.27 5.71 -3.19
N VAL A 73 -5.47 6.03 -2.68
CA VAL A 73 -5.69 6.89 -1.52
C VAL A 73 -6.13 6.05 -0.34
N SER A 74 -5.16 5.48 0.38
CA SER A 74 -5.44 4.87 1.70
C SER A 74 -5.55 5.93 2.80
N THR A 75 -6.56 5.81 3.67
CA THR A 75 -6.68 6.58 4.92
C THR A 75 -5.55 6.32 5.92
N LEU A 76 -4.73 5.29 5.67
CA LEU A 76 -3.56 4.92 6.48
C LEU A 76 -2.24 5.51 5.95
N CYS A 77 -2.31 6.51 5.06
CA CYS A 77 -1.14 7.28 4.65
C CYS A 77 -0.28 7.66 5.85
N GLY A 78 1.05 7.55 5.70
CA GLY A 78 2.11 7.65 6.73
C GLY A 78 2.19 8.91 7.59
N THR A 79 1.08 9.59 7.83
CA THR A 79 0.91 10.72 8.75
C THR A 79 -0.07 10.43 9.90
N ILE A 80 -0.87 9.33 9.87
CA ILE A 80 -1.89 9.08 10.92
C ILE A 80 -1.60 7.94 11.91
N ILE A 81 -0.65 7.01 11.66
CA ILE A 81 -0.31 5.99 12.68
C ILE A 81 1.12 6.15 13.20
N ALA A 82 1.39 7.30 13.80
CA ALA A 82 2.37 7.43 14.88
C ALA A 82 1.69 7.68 16.25
N VAL A 83 0.36 7.82 16.29
CA VAL A 83 -0.36 8.28 17.51
C VAL A 83 -0.66 7.15 18.51
N ALA A 84 -0.51 5.87 18.13
CA ALA A 84 -0.76 4.75 19.05
C ALA A 84 0.50 4.20 19.75
N ALA A 85 1.70 4.74 19.47
CA ALA A 85 2.97 4.31 20.07
C ALA A 85 3.55 5.31 21.09
N VAL A 86 2.80 6.35 21.47
CA VAL A 86 3.11 7.23 22.60
C VAL A 86 2.01 7.07 23.65
N LEU A 87 2.13 6.01 24.45
CA LEU A 87 1.62 5.90 25.82
C LEU A 87 2.65 5.12 26.63
#